data_AF-A0A2E7TL86-F1
#
_entry.id   AF-A0A2E7TL86-F1
#
_cell.length_a   1.000
_cell.length_b   1.000
_cell.length_c   1.000
_cell.angle_alpha   90.00
_cell.angle_beta   90.00
_cell.angle_gamma   90.00
#
_symmetry.space_group_name_H-M   'P 1'
#
loop_
_entity.id
_entity.type
_entity.pdbx_description
1 polymer ?
#
loop_
_entity_poly.entity_id
_entity_poly.type
_entity_poly.pdbx_seq_one_letter_code
_entity_poly.pdbx_strand_id
1 'polypeptide(L)'
;MLVTEEKVEEIINYLAESDDEYGKIAARVKGLEKDEKIITAQGLLEHRRYEKTMAESEAKARSSQQYREWREKYENAVADFEIMRSRRNTYQIIWETWRTEQANLRKS
;
A
#
# COMPACT_ATOMS: atom_id res chain seq x y z
N MET A 1 9.68 21.15 20.38
CA MET A 1 10.31 19.82 20.53
C MET A 1 11.57 19.92 19.71
N LEU A 2 12.75 20.08 20.32
CA LEU A 2 13.97 20.38 19.55
C LEU A 2 14.42 19.14 18.77
N VAL A 3 13.88 19.01 17.56
CA VAL A 3 14.40 18.09 16.54
C VAL A 3 15.79 18.60 16.17
N THR A 4 16.80 17.75 16.29
CA THR A 4 18.19 18.10 15.97
C THR A 4 18.42 18.13 14.47
N GLU A 5 19.44 18.85 14.01
CA GLU A 5 19.85 18.85 12.59
C GLU A 5 20.24 17.45 12.12
N GLU A 6 20.99 16.70 12.95
CA GLU A 6 21.32 15.30 12.72
C GLU A 6 20.07 14.45 12.47
N LYS A 7 19.00 14.67 13.25
CA LYS A 7 17.75 13.93 13.07
C LYS A 7 17.05 14.28 11.76
N VAL A 8 17.16 15.53 11.33
CA VAL A 8 16.60 15.99 10.05
C VAL A 8 17.36 15.38 8.88
N GLU A 9 18.70 15.30 8.96
CA GLU A 9 19.52 14.65 7.95
C GLU A 9 19.16 13.16 7.81
N GLU A 10 19.02 12.44 8.93
CA GLU A 10 18.54 11.05 8.93
C GLU A 10 17.17 10.91 8.25
N ILE A 11 16.25 11.82 8.53
CA ILE A 11 14.91 11.82 7.94
C ILE A 11 14.98 12.02 6.42
N ILE A 12 15.76 12.99 5.96
CA ILE A 12 15.90 13.28 4.54
C ILE A 12 16.53 12.09 3.81
N ASN A 13 17.57 11.50 4.39
CA ASN A 13 18.24 10.32 3.83
C ASN A 13 17.28 9.14 3.75
N TYR A 14 16.55 8.83 4.83
CA TYR A 14 15.55 7.77 4.83
C TYR A 14 14.47 8.00 3.75
N LEU A 15 13.95 9.22 3.64
CA LEU A 15 12.92 9.53 2.65
C LEU A 15 13.44 9.35 1.21
N ALA A 16 14.66 9.81 0.93
CA ALA A 16 15.27 9.68 -0.39
C ALA A 16 15.61 8.22 -0.74
N GLU A 17 16.23 7.48 0.18
CA GLU A 17 16.66 6.10 -0.05
C GLU A 17 15.49 5.12 -0.17
N SER A 18 14.36 5.43 0.46
CA SER A 18 13.17 4.57 0.46
C SER A 18 12.18 4.84 -0.68
N ASP A 19 12.46 5.79 -1.58
CA ASP A 19 11.54 6.16 -2.68
C ASP A 19 11.26 4.98 -3.64
N ASP A 20 12.31 4.25 -4.04
CA ASP A 20 12.20 3.11 -4.95
C ASP A 20 11.37 1.97 -4.34
N GLU A 21 11.62 1.64 -3.08
CA GLU A 21 10.88 0.61 -2.36
C GLU A 21 9.42 1.02 -2.17
N TYR A 22 9.15 2.28 -1.82
CA TYR A 22 7.80 2.82 -1.70
C TYR A 22 7.03 2.73 -3.02
N GLY A 23 7.70 3.07 -4.13
CA GLY A 23 7.15 2.93 -5.48
C GLY A 23 6.81 1.47 -5.83
N LYS A 24 7.70 0.53 -5.52
CA LYS A 24 7.49 -0.91 -5.78
C LYS A 24 6.31 -1.48 -4.98
N ILE A 25 6.22 -1.14 -3.69
CA ILE A 25 5.13 -1.62 -2.83
C ILE A 25 3.79 -1.01 -3.28
N ALA A 26 3.76 0.28 -3.61
CA ALA A 26 2.57 0.93 -4.17
C ALA A 26 2.13 0.30 -5.51
N ALA A 27 3.08 -0.02 -6.38
CA ALA A 27 2.81 -0.69 -7.65
C ALA A 27 2.27 -2.11 -7.44
N ARG A 28 2.78 -2.84 -6.44
CA ARG A 28 2.32 -4.20 -6.10
C ARG A 28 0.85 -4.21 -5.69
N VAL A 29 0.42 -3.29 -4.83
CA VAL A 29 -1.00 -3.16 -4.45
C VAL A 29 -1.88 -2.94 -5.69
N LYS A 30 -1.52 -1.97 -6.54
CA LYS A 30 -2.26 -1.67 -7.77
C LYS A 30 -2.27 -2.83 -8.77
N GLY A 31 -1.19 -3.62 -8.81
CA GLY A 31 -1.12 -4.83 -9.62
C GLY A 31 -2.13 -5.86 -9.15
N LEU A 32 -2.15 -6.13 -7.85
CA LEU A 32 -3.08 -7.10 -7.25
C LEU A 32 -4.55 -6.67 -7.38
N GLU A 33 -4.88 -5.39 -7.32
CA GLU A 33 -6.24 -4.90 -7.62
C GLU A 33 -6.69 -5.24 -9.06
N LYS A 34 -5.75 -5.25 -10.02
CA LYS A 34 -6.05 -5.67 -11.40
C LYS A 34 -6.18 -7.19 -11.49
N ASP A 35 -5.34 -7.92 -10.78
CA ASP A 35 -5.37 -9.39 -10.75
C ASP A 35 -6.70 -9.92 -10.19
N GLU A 36 -7.35 -9.21 -9.25
CA GLU A 36 -8.68 -9.58 -8.76
C GLU A 36 -9.68 -9.80 -9.90
N LYS A 37 -9.68 -8.88 -10.86
CA LYS A 37 -10.61 -8.89 -12.00
C LYS A 37 -10.32 -10.07 -12.90
N ILE A 38 -9.04 -10.40 -13.10
CA ILE A 38 -8.61 -11.53 -13.91
C ILE A 38 -9.02 -12.84 -13.25
N ILE A 39 -8.70 -13.02 -11.97
CA ILE A 39 -9.00 -14.23 -11.21
C ILE A 39 -10.50 -14.45 -11.10
N THR A 40 -11.27 -13.40 -10.81
CA THR A 40 -12.73 -13.49 -10.73
C THR A 40 -13.33 -13.84 -12.09
N ALA A 41 -12.85 -13.22 -13.18
CA ALA A 41 -13.33 -13.53 -14.53
C ALA A 41 -12.99 -14.97 -14.95
N GLN A 42 -11.79 -15.45 -14.63
CA GLN A 42 -11.39 -16.83 -14.90
C GLN A 42 -12.26 -17.84 -14.13
N GLY A 43 -12.44 -17.64 -12.82
CA GLY A 43 -13.31 -18.48 -12.01
C GLY A 43 -14.76 -18.45 -12.48
N LEU A 44 -15.26 -17.30 -12.92
CA LEU A 44 -16.60 -17.18 -13.48
C LEU A 44 -16.76 -18.05 -14.75
N LEU A 45 -15.82 -17.95 -15.69
CA LEU A 45 -15.84 -18.72 -16.94
C LEU A 45 -15.78 -20.23 -16.68
N GLU A 46 -15.02 -20.65 -15.67
CA GLU A 46 -14.93 -22.04 -15.25
C GLU A 46 -16.25 -22.55 -14.68
N HIS A 47 -16.84 -21.81 -13.72
CA HIS A 47 -18.07 -22.23 -13.04
C HIS A 47 -19.34 -22.06 -13.88
N ARG A 48 -19.33 -21.18 -14.90
CA ARG A 48 -20.50 -20.93 -15.77
C ARG A 48 -21.00 -22.18 -16.50
N ARG A 49 -20.14 -23.19 -16.67
CA ARG A 49 -20.48 -24.49 -17.28
C ARG A 49 -21.29 -25.40 -16.36
N TYR A 50 -21.25 -25.16 -15.05
CA TYR A 50 -21.82 -26.04 -14.03
C TYR A 50 -22.99 -25.38 -13.29
N GLU A 51 -22.96 -24.07 -13.12
CA GLU A 51 -23.93 -23.34 -12.29
C GLU A 51 -25.09 -22.78 -13.11
N LYS A 52 -26.29 -22.74 -12.51
CA LYS A 52 -27.51 -22.35 -13.22
C LYS A 52 -27.59 -20.84 -13.40
N THR A 53 -27.17 -20.10 -12.39
CA THR A 53 -27.25 -18.63 -12.36
C THR A 53 -25.88 -17.97 -12.34
N MET A 54 -25.82 -16.70 -12.76
CA MET A 54 -24.60 -15.91 -12.68
C MET A 54 -24.15 -15.71 -11.22
N ALA A 55 -25.11 -15.47 -10.32
CA ALA A 55 -24.84 -15.27 -8.89
C ALA A 55 -24.17 -16.50 -8.24
N GLU A 56 -24.60 -17.73 -8.60
CA GLU A 56 -23.94 -18.96 -8.15
C GLU A 56 -22.50 -19.05 -8.69
N SER A 57 -22.30 -18.71 -9.97
CA SER A 57 -20.96 -18.72 -10.59
C SER A 57 -20.01 -17.72 -9.91
N GLU A 58 -20.49 -16.52 -9.60
CA GLU A 58 -19.73 -15.49 -8.89
C GLU A 58 -19.39 -15.91 -7.45
N ALA A 59 -20.34 -16.50 -6.73
CA ALA A 59 -20.12 -17.00 -5.38
C ALA A 59 -19.06 -18.11 -5.35
N LYS A 60 -19.07 -19.00 -6.37
CA LYS A 60 -18.05 -20.05 -6.53
C LYS A 60 -16.67 -19.47 -6.87
N ALA A 61 -16.61 -18.52 -7.82
CA ALA A 61 -15.36 -17.86 -8.18
C ALA A 61 -14.70 -17.17 -6.96
N ARG A 62 -15.50 -16.45 -6.14
CA ARG A 62 -15.02 -15.77 -4.92
C ARG A 62 -14.73 -16.71 -3.75
N SER A 63 -15.27 -17.93 -3.76
CA SER A 63 -14.96 -18.95 -2.75
C SER A 63 -13.83 -19.89 -3.16
N SER A 64 -13.33 -19.76 -4.39
CA SER A 64 -12.24 -20.56 -4.94
C SER A 64 -10.94 -20.38 -4.15
N GLN A 65 -10.09 -21.41 -4.21
CA GLN A 65 -8.77 -21.37 -3.59
C GLN A 65 -7.90 -20.25 -4.17
N GLN A 66 -7.94 -20.04 -5.49
CA GLN A 66 -7.19 -18.97 -6.16
C GLN A 66 -7.59 -17.58 -5.64
N TYR A 67 -8.89 -17.32 -5.45
CA TYR A 67 -9.35 -16.04 -4.90
C TYR A 67 -8.87 -15.85 -3.45
N ARG A 68 -8.87 -16.91 -2.63
CA ARG A 68 -8.38 -16.85 -1.24
C ARG A 68 -6.88 -16.54 -1.18
N GLU A 69 -6.07 -17.20 -2.01
CA GLU A 69 -4.63 -16.96 -2.10
C GLU A 69 -4.31 -15.55 -2.60
N TRP A 70 -5.07 -15.07 -3.59
CA TRP A 70 -4.96 -13.68 -4.04
C TRP A 70 -5.30 -12.70 -2.92
N ARG A 71 -6.39 -12.96 -2.19
CA ARG A 71 -6.83 -12.09 -1.09
C ARG A 71 -5.77 -11.96 0.00
N GLU A 72 -5.14 -13.06 0.38
CA GLU A 72 -4.05 -13.06 1.36
C GLU A 72 -2.85 -12.25 0.85
N LYS A 73 -2.45 -12.44 -0.41
CA LYS A 73 -1.38 -11.64 -1.04
C LYS A 73 -1.72 -10.15 -1.08
N TYR A 74 -2.98 -9.82 -1.36
CA TYR A 74 -3.46 -8.46 -1.42
C TYR A 74 -3.46 -7.81 -0.04
N GLU A 75 -4.00 -8.49 0.98
CA GLU A 75 -4.00 -8.01 2.36
C GLU A 75 -2.59 -7.72 2.87
N ASN A 76 -1.64 -8.63 2.62
CA ASN A 76 -0.24 -8.43 2.99
C ASN A 76 0.38 -7.24 2.25
N ALA A 77 0.14 -7.12 0.93
CA ALA A 77 0.69 -6.00 0.15
C ALA A 77 0.12 -4.63 0.61
N VAL A 78 -1.16 -4.58 0.98
CA VAL A 78 -1.80 -3.37 1.53
C VAL A 78 -1.22 -3.04 2.91
N ALA A 79 -1.03 -4.03 3.77
CA ALA A 79 -0.41 -3.83 5.07
C ALA A 79 1.02 -3.28 4.95
N ASP A 80 1.85 -3.89 4.09
CA ASP A 80 3.21 -3.42 3.81
C ASP A 80 3.22 -1.97 3.31
N PHE A 81 2.32 -1.64 2.38
CA PHE A 81 2.18 -0.29 1.84
C PHE A 81 1.79 0.73 2.91
N GLU A 82 0.75 0.45 3.70
CA GLU A 82 0.27 1.37 4.72
C GLU A 82 1.29 1.55 5.85
N ILE A 83 2.01 0.50 6.25
CA ILE A 83 3.10 0.62 7.23
C ILE A 83 4.19 1.57 6.71
N MET A 84 4.65 1.37 5.46
CA MET A 84 5.68 2.22 4.88
C MET A 84 5.22 3.66 4.69
N ARG A 85 3.98 3.83 4.22
CA ARG A 85 3.33 5.14 4.06
C ARG A 85 3.22 5.87 5.39
N SER A 86 2.73 5.21 6.43
CA SER A 86 2.63 5.80 7.78
C SER A 86 4.00 6.22 8.30
N ARG A 87 5.03 5.39 8.17
CA ARG A 87 6.41 5.73 8.59
C ARG A 87 6.93 6.96 7.85
N ARG A 88 6.81 7.00 6.51
CA ARG A 88 7.21 8.15 5.70
C ARG A 88 6.44 9.42 6.09
N ASN A 89 5.12 9.31 6.32
CA ASN A 89 4.30 10.43 6.77
C ASN A 89 4.75 10.97 8.13
N THR A 90 5.06 10.10 9.08
CA THR A 90 5.60 10.51 10.38
C THR A 90 6.88 11.32 10.22
N TYR A 91 7.82 10.86 9.39
CA TYR A 91 9.06 11.59 9.14
C TYR A 91 8.83 12.92 8.43
N GLN A 92 7.91 12.98 7.47
CA GLN A 92 7.51 14.25 6.84
C GLN A 92 6.95 15.24 7.86
N ILE A 93 6.09 14.80 8.79
CA ILE A 93 5.53 15.65 9.84
C ILE A 93 6.64 16.18 10.76
N ILE A 94 7.61 15.34 11.14
CA ILE A 94 8.74 15.75 11.98
C ILE A 94 9.58 16.81 11.25
N TRP A 95 9.89 16.60 9.98
CA TRP A 95 10.64 17.55 9.16
C TRP A 95 9.91 18.90 9.01
N GLU A 96 8.61 18.87 8.73
CA GLU A 96 7.77 20.07 8.63
C GLU A 96 7.69 20.85 9.96
N THR A 97 7.62 20.12 11.08
CA THR A 97 7.64 20.70 12.43
C THR A 97 8.95 21.44 12.67
N TRP A 98 10.09 20.79 12.39
CA TRP A 98 11.41 21.41 12.51
C TRP A 98 11.55 22.64 11.60
N ARG A 99 11.11 22.55 10.34
CA ARG A 99 11.14 23.69 9.39
C ARG A 99 10.39 24.90 9.94
N THR A 100 9.25 24.65 10.59
CA THR A 100 8.43 25.69 11.22
C THR A 100 9.13 26.31 12.43
N GLU A 101 9.73 25.50 13.30
CA GLU A 101 10.50 25.98 14.46
C GLU A 101 11.69 26.86 14.01
N GLN A 102 12.46 26.43 13.00
CA GLN A 102 13.58 27.19 12.45
C GLN A 102 13.15 28.50 11.76
N ALA A 103 11.96 28.54 11.16
CA ALA A 103 11.42 29.76 10.60
C ALA A 103 11.03 30.77 11.69
N ASN A 104 10.54 30.29 12.83
CA ASN A 104 10.19 31.14 13.97
C ASN A 104 11.42 31.69 14.68
N LEU A 105 12.48 30.89 14.85
CA LEU A 105 13.76 31.34 15.42
C LEU A 105 14.40 32.48 14.60
N ARG A 106 14.25 32.48 13.28
CA ARG A 106 14.76 33.54 12.40
C ARG A 106 14.02 34.88 12.50
N LYS A 107 12.84 34.91 13.14
CA LYS A 107 12.04 36.14 13.34
C LYS A 107 12.24 36.75 14.74
N SER A 108 12.89 36.02 15.64
CA SER A 108 13.30 36.45 16.98
C SER A 108 14.68 37.11 16.94
#